data_AF-A0A7C3XRZ3-F1
#
_entry.id   AF-A0A7C3XRZ3-F1
#
_cell.length_a   1.000
_cell.length_b   1.000
_cell.length_c   1.000
_cell.angle_alpha   90.00
_cell.angle_beta   90.00
_cell.angle_gamma   90.00
#
_symmetry.space_group_name_H-M   'P 1'
#
loop_
_entity.id
_entity.type
_entity.pdbx_description
1 polymer ?
#
loop_
_entity_poly.entity_id
_entity_poly.type
_entity_poly.pdbx_seq_one_letter_code
_entity_poly.pdbx_strand_id
1 'polypeptide(L)'
;MKIESNKLIIGLGLFFLITGIIWVSFAVFHEGTMLLIEPGIANLITGALLLMKFGRKYVRALVIASGLYSFIICSYQFYAASSLLGLGLTAFALTSLIGYGLGLLAFLFVVIASYTNAKAFIPSTSQKEDKEPK
;
A
#
# COMPACT_ATOMS: atom_id res chain seq x y z
N MET A 1 6.67 -2.39 -20.14
CA MET A 1 7.17 -3.57 -19.41
C MET A 1 5.99 -4.51 -19.13
N LYS A 2 5.88 -5.67 -19.81
CA LYS A 2 4.80 -6.64 -19.54
C LYS A 2 5.19 -7.47 -18.32
N ILE A 3 4.78 -7.04 -17.14
CA ILE A 3 4.92 -7.85 -15.92
C ILE A 3 3.84 -8.93 -15.97
N GLU A 4 4.21 -10.18 -15.74
CA GLU A 4 3.22 -11.26 -15.60
C GLU A 4 2.26 -10.92 -14.46
N SER A 5 0.97 -10.88 -14.77
CA SER A 5 -0.10 -10.47 -13.84
C SER A 5 -0.03 -11.22 -12.50
N ASN A 6 0.35 -12.49 -12.51
CA ASN A 6 0.50 -13.29 -11.29
C ASN A 6 1.71 -12.86 -10.42
N LYS A 7 2.84 -12.48 -11.03
CA LYS A 7 4.02 -11.95 -10.30
C LYS A 7 3.73 -10.59 -9.68
N LEU A 8 2.98 -9.74 -10.38
CA LEU A 8 2.57 -8.42 -9.88
C LEU A 8 1.66 -8.55 -8.65
N ILE A 9 0.65 -9.43 -8.70
CA ILE A 9 -0.26 -9.66 -7.58
C ILE A 9 0.49 -10.19 -6.35
N ILE A 10 1.38 -11.17 -6.54
CA ILE A 10 2.18 -11.73 -5.44
C ILE A 10 3.12 -10.66 -4.85
N GLY A 11 3.79 -9.89 -5.72
CA GLY A 11 4.67 -8.81 -5.28
C GLY A 11 3.95 -7.73 -4.47
N LEU A 12 2.77 -7.30 -4.94
CA LEU A 12 1.93 -6.38 -4.18
C LEU A 12 1.44 -7.01 -2.87
N GLY A 13 1.04 -8.28 -2.88
CA GLY A 13 0.61 -8.99 -1.68
C GLY A 13 1.68 -9.01 -0.60
N LEU A 14 2.91 -9.35 -0.97
CA LEU A 14 4.07 -9.31 -0.07
C LEU A 14 4.39 -7.89 0.40
N PHE A 15 4.35 -6.90 -0.50
CA PHE A 15 4.56 -5.50 -0.14
C PHE A 15 3.57 -5.04 0.94
N PHE A 16 2.27 -5.31 0.76
CA PHE A 16 1.24 -4.94 1.72
C PHE A 16 1.37 -5.70 3.05
N LEU A 17 1.74 -6.99 3.03
CA LEU A 17 2.01 -7.72 4.26
C LEU A 17 3.21 -7.13 5.03
N ILE A 18 4.35 -6.94 4.35
CA ILE A 18 5.57 -6.44 4.99
C ILE A 18 5.35 -5.05 5.57
N THR A 19 4.76 -4.15 4.78
CA THR A 19 4.43 -2.80 5.25
C THR A 19 3.43 -2.84 6.40
N GLY A 20 2.40 -3.69 6.33
CA GLY A 20 1.47 -3.89 7.44
C GLY A 20 2.15 -4.32 8.74
N ILE A 21 3.07 -5.29 8.68
CA ILE A 21 3.85 -5.74 9.85
C ILE A 21 4.70 -4.59 10.40
N ILE A 22 5.39 -3.84 9.53
CA ILE A 22 6.24 -2.72 9.93
C ILE A 22 5.41 -1.66 10.68
N TRP A 23 4.24 -1.31 10.15
CA TRP A 23 3.36 -0.30 10.74
C TRP A 23 2.82 -0.71 12.11
N VAL A 24 2.31 -1.93 12.22
CA VAL A 24 1.84 -2.45 13.52
C VAL A 24 2.99 -2.53 14.51
N SER A 25 4.19 -2.94 14.07
CA SER A 25 5.38 -3.00 14.92
C SER A 25 5.76 -1.60 15.43
N PHE A 26 5.80 -0.59 14.56
CA PHE A 26 6.08 0.79 14.99
C PHE A 26 5.03 1.34 15.94
N ALA A 27 3.75 1.03 15.71
CA ALA A 27 2.68 1.43 16.61
C ALA A 27 2.85 0.83 18.01
N VAL A 28 3.24 -0.45 18.11
CA VAL A 28 3.40 -1.16 19.38
C VAL A 28 4.69 -0.76 20.11
N PHE A 29 5.79 -0.58 19.39
CA PHE A 29 7.12 -0.43 19.99
C PHE A 29 7.60 1.02 20.15
N HIS A 30 7.07 1.99 19.41
CA HIS A 30 7.59 3.36 19.42
C HIS A 30 6.54 4.40 19.80
N GLU A 31 5.48 4.51 19.01
CA GLU A 31 4.61 5.69 19.10
C GLU A 31 3.35 5.46 19.95
N GLY A 32 2.91 4.21 20.15
CA GLY A 32 1.64 3.91 20.84
C GLY A 32 0.41 4.47 20.13
N THR A 33 0.57 4.96 18.89
CA THR A 33 -0.47 5.70 18.17
C THR A 33 -1.38 4.73 17.42
N MET A 34 -2.68 4.79 17.70
CA MET A 34 -3.70 4.07 16.92
C MET A 34 -3.65 4.44 15.43
N LEU A 35 -3.18 5.65 15.10
CA LEU A 35 -2.99 6.17 13.74
C LEU A 35 -2.09 5.28 12.85
N LEU A 36 -1.19 4.49 13.43
CA LEU A 36 -0.35 3.55 12.68
C LEU A 36 -0.93 2.12 12.65
N ILE A 37 -1.80 1.77 13.59
CA ILE A 37 -2.40 0.44 13.69
C ILE A 37 -3.42 0.23 12.58
N GLU A 38 -4.32 1.19 12.36
CA GLU A 38 -5.37 1.11 11.35
C GLU A 38 -4.82 0.85 9.92
N PRO A 39 -3.87 1.66 9.40
CA PRO A 39 -3.24 1.40 8.11
C PRO A 39 -2.40 0.12 8.11
N GLY A 40 -1.79 -0.24 9.24
CA GLY A 40 -1.11 -1.52 9.40
C GLY A 40 -2.04 -2.71 9.17
N ILE A 41 -3.19 -2.73 9.83
CA ILE A 41 -4.21 -3.79 9.69
C ILE A 41 -4.79 -3.79 8.26
N ALA A 42 -5.12 -2.62 7.71
CA ALA A 42 -5.63 -2.52 6.35
C ALA A 42 -4.64 -3.12 5.33
N ASN A 43 -3.35 -2.83 5.48
CA ASN A 43 -2.30 -3.39 4.64
C ASN A 43 -2.15 -4.90 4.83
N LEU A 44 -2.20 -5.41 6.06
CA LEU A 44 -2.16 -6.85 6.33
C LEU A 44 -3.32 -7.60 5.65
N ILE A 45 -4.55 -7.09 5.79
CA ILE A 45 -5.75 -7.68 5.18
C ILE A 45 -5.62 -7.67 3.66
N THR A 46 -5.22 -6.54 3.08
CA THR A 46 -5.03 -6.41 1.63
C THR A 46 -3.97 -7.36 1.11
N GLY A 47 -2.83 -7.48 1.81
CA GLY A 47 -1.77 -8.41 1.47
C GLY A 47 -2.21 -9.88 1.53
N ALA A 48 -2.91 -10.27 2.60
CA ALA A 48 -3.45 -11.62 2.75
C ALA A 48 -4.46 -11.96 1.64
N LEU A 49 -5.39 -11.06 1.35
CA LEU A 49 -6.39 -11.27 0.29
C LEU A 49 -5.77 -11.40 -1.10
N LEU A 50 -4.73 -10.61 -1.39
CA LEU A 50 -3.94 -10.70 -2.62
C LEU A 50 -3.29 -12.07 -2.78
N LEU A 51 -2.65 -12.58 -1.72
CA LEU A 51 -1.96 -13.88 -1.75
C LEU A 51 -2.93 -15.06 -1.81
N MET A 52 -4.07 -14.97 -1.14
CA MET A 52 -5.13 -15.99 -1.18
C MET A 52 -5.92 -15.97 -2.51
N LYS A 53 -5.65 -15.01 -3.40
CA LYS A 53 -6.36 -14.81 -4.67
C LYS A 53 -7.88 -14.67 -4.51
N PHE A 54 -8.33 -14.24 -3.32
CA PHE A 54 -9.73 -14.15 -2.96
C PHE A 54 -10.36 -12.92 -3.62
N GLY A 55 -11.52 -13.07 -4.27
CA GLY A 55 -12.30 -11.94 -4.79
C GLY A 55 -11.58 -11.05 -5.81
N ARG A 56 -10.91 -11.62 -6.83
CA ARG A 56 -10.14 -10.88 -7.87
C ARG A 56 -10.84 -9.65 -8.45
N LYS A 57 -12.18 -9.65 -8.50
CA LYS A 57 -13.00 -8.51 -8.98
C LYS A 57 -12.82 -7.23 -8.14
N TYR A 58 -12.56 -7.34 -6.84
CA TYR A 58 -12.42 -6.20 -5.93
C TYR A 58 -10.97 -5.90 -5.53
N VAL A 59 -10.04 -6.80 -5.86
CA VAL A 59 -8.62 -6.71 -5.47
C VAL A 59 -7.98 -5.39 -5.89
N ARG A 60 -8.28 -4.89 -7.10
CA ARG A 60 -7.72 -3.61 -7.58
C ARG A 60 -8.22 -2.43 -6.74
N ALA A 61 -9.52 -2.38 -6.46
CA ALA A 61 -10.11 -1.31 -5.66
C ALA A 61 -9.54 -1.32 -4.24
N LEU A 62 -9.37 -2.51 -3.67
CA LEU A 62 -8.77 -2.70 -2.35
C LEU A 62 -7.31 -2.23 -2.32
N VAL A 63 -6.49 -2.63 -3.29
CA VAL A 63 -5.08 -2.18 -3.42
C VAL A 63 -4.99 -0.66 -3.52
N ILE A 64 -5.84 -0.05 -4.35
CA ILE A 64 -5.86 1.41 -4.52
C ILE A 64 -6.30 2.09 -3.23
N ALA A 65 -7.35 1.59 -2.57
CA ALA A 65 -7.85 2.16 -1.32
C ALA A 65 -6.82 2.07 -0.19
N SER A 66 -6.24 0.88 0.05
CA SER A 66 -5.19 0.71 1.07
C SER A 66 -3.92 1.49 0.75
N GLY A 67 -3.55 1.55 -0.54
CA GLY A 67 -2.41 2.32 -1.01
C GLY A 67 -2.59 3.83 -0.80
N LEU A 68 -3.77 4.38 -1.16
CA LEU A 68 -4.12 5.78 -0.91
C LEU A 68 -4.19 6.11 0.57
N TYR A 69 -4.79 5.23 1.37
CA TYR A 69 -4.88 5.42 2.81
C TYR A 69 -3.48 5.50 3.43
N SER A 70 -2.61 4.55 3.11
CA SER A 70 -1.22 4.55 3.59
C SER A 70 -0.42 5.74 3.08
N PHE A 71 -0.64 6.17 1.83
CA PHE A 71 -0.04 7.37 1.26
C PHE A 71 -0.41 8.64 2.03
N ILE A 72 -1.70 8.80 2.38
CA ILE A 72 -2.18 9.95 3.15
C ILE A 72 -1.54 9.97 4.53
N ILE A 73 -1.49 8.83 5.21
CA ILE A 73 -0.90 8.77 6.55
C ILE A 73 0.62 9.01 6.48
N CYS A 74 1.34 8.46 5.50
CA CYS A 74 2.75 8.81 5.27
C CYS A 74 2.95 10.30 5.01
N SER A 75 2.07 10.94 4.23
CA SER A 75 2.14 12.37 3.93
C SER A 75 1.93 13.21 5.19
N TYR A 76 0.96 12.82 6.02
CA TYR A 76 0.70 13.47 7.30
C TYR A 76 1.91 13.34 8.23
N GLN A 77 2.45 12.12 8.39
CA GLN A 77 3.59 11.88 9.28
C GLN A 77 4.87 12.55 8.78
N PHE A 78 5.08 12.60 7.45
CA PHE A 78 6.18 13.35 6.85
C PHE A 78 6.08 14.85 7.15
N TYR A 79 4.87 15.42 7.03
CA TYR A 79 4.63 16.81 7.39
C TYR A 79 4.87 17.05 8.89
N ALA A 80 4.32 16.20 9.76
CA ALA A 80 4.52 16.28 11.21
C ALA A 80 6.01 16.19 11.59
N ALA A 81 6.75 15.24 11.00
CA ALA A 81 8.19 15.11 11.22
C ALA A 81 8.98 16.35 10.75
N SER A 82 8.55 17.01 9.67
CA SER A 82 9.22 18.24 9.21
C SER A 82 9.08 19.39 10.23
N SER A 83 7.94 19.47 10.92
CA SER A 83 7.73 20.48 11.97
C SER A 83 8.68 20.29 13.17
N LEU A 84 9.10 19.05 13.46
CA LEU A 84 10.05 18.74 14.52
C LEU A 84 11.47 19.26 14.23
N LEU A 85 11.84 19.47 12.96
CA LEU A 85 13.12 20.12 12.60
C LEU A 85 13.17 21.56 13.12
N GLY A 86 12.04 22.27 13.09
CA GLY A 86 11.94 23.64 13.62
C GLY A 86 12.11 23.71 15.14
N LEU A 87 11.91 22.59 15.84
CA LEU A 87 12.04 22.46 17.29
C LEU A 87 13.43 21.95 17.74
N GLY A 88 14.36 21.75 16.81
CA GLY A 88 15.73 21.32 17.12
C GLY A 88 15.90 19.81 17.37
N LEU A 89 14.85 18.99 17.19
CA LEU A 89 14.89 17.54 17.34
C LEU A 89 15.40 16.86 16.06
N THR A 90 16.62 17.20 15.64
CA THR A 90 17.13 16.94 14.29
C THR A 90 17.31 15.46 13.96
N ALA A 91 17.90 14.66 14.86
CA ALA A 91 18.20 13.25 14.58
C ALA A 91 16.92 12.41 14.35
N PHE A 92 15.95 12.51 15.26
CA PHE A 92 14.67 11.81 15.16
C PHE A 92 13.84 12.30 13.96
N ALA A 93 13.81 13.61 13.73
CA ALA A 93 13.08 14.20 12.62
C ALA A 93 13.64 13.77 11.25
N LEU A 94 14.96 13.74 11.08
CA LEU A 94 15.59 13.29 9.84
C LEU A 94 15.29 11.81 9.54
N THR A 95 15.43 10.93 10.52
CA THR A 95 15.11 9.50 10.33
C THR A 95 13.65 9.30 9.97
N SER A 96 12.74 10.02 10.65
CA SER A 96 11.30 9.96 10.37
C SER A 96 10.96 10.49 8.98
N LEU A 97 11.55 11.62 8.57
CA LEU A 97 11.36 12.19 7.24
C LEU A 97 11.80 11.23 6.14
N ILE A 98 12.95 10.58 6.29
CA ILE A 98 13.44 9.60 5.31
C ILE A 98 12.48 8.40 5.25
N GLY A 99 12.10 7.85 6.41
CA GLY A 99 11.20 6.69 6.48
C GLY A 99 9.83 6.97 5.85
N TYR A 100 9.15 8.03 6.30
CA TYR A 100 7.84 8.40 5.79
C TYR A 100 7.90 8.90 4.34
N GLY A 101 8.99 9.56 3.93
CA GLY A 101 9.20 9.98 2.55
C GLY A 101 9.37 8.81 1.59
N LEU A 102 10.15 7.80 1.97
CA LEU A 102 10.26 6.55 1.19
C LEU A 102 8.93 5.81 1.13
N GLY A 103 8.20 5.74 2.25
CA GLY A 103 6.85 5.16 2.30
C GLY A 103 5.88 5.86 1.35
N LEU A 104 5.89 7.21 1.35
CA LEU A 104 5.06 8.03 0.46
C LEU A 104 5.33 7.72 -1.01
N LEU A 105 6.60 7.67 -1.41
CA LEU A 105 6.99 7.33 -2.78
C LEU A 105 6.59 5.89 -3.14
N ALA A 106 6.77 4.93 -2.23
CA ALA A 106 6.42 3.54 -2.44
C ALA A 106 4.90 3.35 -2.63
N PHE A 107 4.07 3.96 -1.79
CA PHE A 107 2.61 3.87 -1.92
C PHE A 107 2.09 4.63 -3.13
N LEU A 108 2.68 5.78 -3.49
CA LEU A 108 2.37 6.47 -4.73
C LEU A 108 2.67 5.58 -5.95
N PHE A 109 3.83 4.92 -5.95
CA PHE A 109 4.20 3.97 -6.98
C PHE A 109 3.19 2.81 -7.07
N VAL A 110 2.75 2.24 -5.95
CA VAL A 110 1.74 1.17 -5.92
C VAL A 110 0.41 1.63 -6.51
N VAL A 111 -0.05 2.84 -6.17
CA VAL A 111 -1.28 3.40 -6.73
C VAL A 111 -1.14 3.57 -8.25
N ILE A 112 -0.06 4.19 -8.73
CA ILE A 112 0.22 4.38 -10.16
C ILE A 112 0.33 3.03 -10.89
N ALA A 113 1.07 2.07 -10.32
CA ALA A 113 1.24 0.73 -10.87
C ALA A 113 -0.11 0.01 -10.98
N SER A 114 -1.01 0.20 -10.01
CA SER A 114 -2.34 -0.41 -9.99
C SER A 114 -3.31 0.26 -10.97
N TYR A 115 -3.13 1.55 -11.28
CA TYR A 115 -3.86 2.23 -12.34
C TYR A 115 -3.39 1.81 -13.74
N THR A 116 -2.08 1.80 -13.96
CA THR A 116 -1.47 1.49 -15.27
C THR A 116 -1.61 0.01 -15.65
N ASN A 117 -1.56 -0.90 -14.68
CA ASN A 117 -1.68 -2.34 -14.91
C ASN A 117 -3.10 -2.87 -14.66
N ALA A 118 -4.14 -2.09 -14.97
CA ALA A 118 -5.54 -2.47 -14.73
C ALA A 118 -5.91 -3.86 -15.28
N LYS A 119 -5.33 -4.24 -16.43
CA LYS A 119 -5.54 -5.56 -17.08
C LYS A 119 -5.03 -6.73 -16.25
N ALA A 120 -4.06 -6.52 -15.34
CA ALA A 120 -3.53 -7.56 -14.47
C ALA A 120 -4.52 -8.02 -13.39
N PHE A 121 -5.59 -7.26 -13.15
CA PHE A 121 -6.57 -7.54 -12.09
C PHE A 121 -7.92 -8.06 -12.63
N ILE A 122 -8.11 -8.10 -13.96
CA ILE A 122 -9.34 -8.57 -14.59
C ILE A 122 -9.26 -10.10 -14.74
N PRO A 123 -10.25 -10.88 -14.26
CA PRO A 123 -10.29 -12.32 -14.45
C PRO A 123 -10.51 -12.68 -15.93
N SER A 124 -9.77 -13.67 -16.44
CA SER A 124 -9.83 -14.13 -17.84
C SER A 124 -11.21 -14.64 -18.29
N THR A 125 -12.13 -14.92 -17.35
CA THR A 125 -13.51 -15.29 -17.62
C THR A 125 -14.36 -14.13 -18.15
N SER A 126 -14.08 -12.88 -17.80
CA SER A 126 -14.86 -11.73 -18.30
C SER A 126 -14.49 -11.33 -19.74
N GLN A 127 -13.41 -11.88 -20.30
CA GLN A 127 -13.06 -11.69 -21.72
C GLN A 127 -13.79 -12.67 -22.65
N LYS A 128 -14.49 -13.67 -22.13
CA LYS A 128 -15.29 -14.61 -22.93
C LYS A 128 -16.73 -14.15 -23.17
N GLU A 129 -17.34 -13.45 -22.21
CA GLU A 129 -18.73 -12.95 -22.36
C GLU A 129 -18.86 -11.83 -23.41
N ASP A 130 -17.80 -11.08 -23.70
CA ASP A 130 -17.79 -10.00 -24.70
C ASP A 130 -17.54 -10.50 -26.15
N LYS A 131 -17.44 -11.82 -26.36
CA LYS A 131 -17.12 -12.44 -27.66
C LYS A 131 -18.21 -13.35 -28.22
N GLU A 132 -19.37 -13.45 -27.58
CA GLU A 132 -20.55 -14.05 -28.22
C GLU A 132 -21.36 -12.95 -28.91
N PRO A 133 -21.33 -12.87 -30.26
CA PRO A 133 -22.34 -12.13 -30.98
C PRO A 133 -23.68 -12.84 -30.77
N LYS A 134 -24.67 -12.12 -30.24
CA LYS A 134 -26.09 -12.48 -30.42
C LYS A 134 -26.49 -12.26 -31.87
#